data_AF-A0A2V9MYG8-F1
#
_entry.id   AF-A0A2V9MYG8-F1
#
_cell.length_a   1.000
_cell.length_b   1.000
_cell.length_c   1.000
_cell.angle_alpha   90.00
_cell.angle_beta   90.00
_cell.angle_gamma   90.00
#
_symmetry.space_group_name_H-M   'P 1'
#
loop_
_entity.id
_entity.type
_entity.pdbx_description
1 polymer ?
#
loop_
_entity_poly.entity_id
_entity_poly.type
_entity_poly.pdbx_seq_one_letter_code
_entity_poly.pdbx_strand_id
1 'polypeptide(L)'
;MQRQFSMPHDFESYLNVRNARERFQEAEEVRIKLSEGGIALKSNADHYAIFVDPPRLVAEPLKRVGYVLGYDSRCYPSPVDGCDYINVAASLPRSSAARERGWCDHVAVVHPVDGAAYEHMIQQGYGNPFIHHITWGIEPPTSGCDGFELAGVLVSTMVQVRRRVSDILQANPGTLILALPQEITSSKGFNECFRQWIGDTPPDEFELQIMEGGGYLLQFFVLKGGRIELALRLGTNQTFNPKSVHKISKDELSVDQGHARR
;
A
#
# COMPACT_ATOMS: atom_id res chain seq x y z
N MET A 1 -4.49 5.23 -26.84
CA MET A 1 -3.13 5.22 -26.27
C MET A 1 -3.25 4.97 -24.78
N GLN A 2 -2.89 3.79 -24.30
CA GLN A 2 -2.71 3.58 -22.85
C GLN A 2 -1.51 4.41 -22.42
N ARG A 3 -1.67 5.22 -21.37
CA ARG A 3 -0.53 5.94 -20.78
C ARG A 3 0.48 4.92 -20.28
N GLN A 4 1.71 5.04 -20.77
CA GLN A 4 2.85 4.38 -20.15
C GLN A 4 3.08 5.05 -18.80
N PHE A 5 3.18 4.27 -17.72
CA PHE A 5 3.48 4.85 -16.42
C PHE A 5 4.87 5.47 -16.46
N SER A 6 4.99 6.65 -15.87
CA SER A 6 6.23 7.40 -15.76
C SER A 6 6.21 8.22 -14.49
N MET A 7 7.39 8.64 -14.04
CA MET A 7 7.51 9.69 -13.02
C MET A 7 6.64 10.90 -13.43
N PRO A 8 5.87 11.52 -12.51
CA PRO A 8 5.09 12.71 -12.84
C PRO A 8 5.97 13.80 -13.46
N HIS A 9 5.47 14.47 -14.50
CA HIS A 9 6.28 15.40 -15.29
C HIS A 9 6.85 16.57 -14.48
N ASP A 10 6.12 16.99 -13.44
CA ASP A 10 6.47 18.05 -12.52
C ASP A 10 7.03 17.53 -11.19
N PHE A 11 7.30 16.22 -11.04
CA PHE A 11 7.71 15.62 -9.77
C PHE A 11 8.90 16.36 -9.11
N GLU A 12 9.97 16.59 -9.87
CA GLU A 12 11.19 17.26 -9.39
C GLU A 12 10.99 18.76 -9.11
N SER A 13 9.90 19.36 -9.62
CA SER A 13 9.53 20.74 -9.27
C SER A 13 8.93 20.84 -7.86
N TYR A 14 8.44 19.73 -7.30
CA TYR A 14 7.86 19.67 -5.96
C TYR A 14 8.75 18.92 -4.96
N LEU A 15 9.30 17.77 -5.35
CA LEU A 15 10.00 16.85 -4.47
C LEU A 15 11.44 16.61 -4.95
N ASN A 16 12.41 16.93 -4.10
CA ASN A 16 13.81 16.61 -4.31
C ASN A 16 14.14 15.24 -3.71
N VAL A 17 13.76 14.17 -4.42
CA VAL A 17 14.01 12.78 -4.02
C VAL A 17 15.05 12.16 -4.96
N ARG A 18 16.27 11.96 -4.45
CA ARG A 18 17.43 11.56 -5.28
C ARG A 18 17.23 10.24 -6.02
N ASN A 19 16.61 9.25 -5.37
CA ASN A 19 16.38 7.94 -5.94
C ASN A 19 15.08 7.81 -6.74
N ALA A 20 14.35 8.92 -6.98
CA ALA A 20 13.02 8.84 -7.61
C ALA A 20 13.07 8.18 -9.00
N ARG A 21 13.94 8.67 -9.89
CA ARG A 21 14.04 8.15 -11.26
C ARG A 21 14.29 6.65 -11.30
N GLU A 22 15.21 6.17 -10.47
CA GLU A 22 15.53 4.75 -10.33
C GLU A 22 14.31 3.95 -9.86
N ARG A 23 13.61 4.40 -8.81
CA ARG A 23 12.40 3.72 -8.29
C ARG A 23 11.26 3.67 -9.30
N PHE A 24 11.04 4.76 -10.06
CA PHE A 24 10.03 4.80 -11.11
C PHE A 24 10.37 3.86 -12.27
N GLN A 25 11.66 3.78 -12.64
CA GLN A 25 12.11 2.84 -13.68
C GLN A 25 11.92 1.38 -13.23
N GLU A 26 12.35 1.03 -12.02
CA GLU A 26 12.13 -0.31 -11.46
C GLU A 26 10.64 -0.69 -11.42
N ALA A 27 9.78 0.23 -10.98
CA ALA A 27 8.35 -0.01 -10.94
C ALA A 27 7.76 -0.24 -12.33
N GLU A 28 8.21 0.51 -13.35
CA GLU A 28 7.77 0.32 -14.73
C GLU A 28 8.23 -1.01 -15.31
N GLU A 29 9.48 -1.42 -15.06
CA GLU A 29 10.01 -2.71 -15.49
C GLU A 29 9.21 -3.88 -14.90
N VAL A 30 8.84 -3.79 -13.61
CA VAL A 30 7.97 -4.78 -12.98
C VAL A 30 6.56 -4.74 -13.57
N ARG A 31 5.99 -3.54 -13.78
CA ARG A 31 4.65 -3.38 -14.36
C ARG A 31 4.55 -4.05 -15.73
N ILE A 32 5.55 -3.86 -16.59
CA ILE A 32 5.61 -4.45 -17.93
C ILE A 32 5.57 -5.97 -17.83
N LYS A 33 6.48 -6.57 -17.06
CA LYS A 33 6.55 -8.03 -16.88
C LYS A 33 5.24 -8.62 -16.34
N LEU A 34 4.66 -7.98 -15.34
CA LEU A 34 3.39 -8.43 -14.75
C LEU A 34 2.23 -8.32 -15.74
N SER A 35 2.17 -7.23 -16.51
CA SER A 35 1.12 -7.02 -17.52
C SER A 35 1.24 -8.02 -18.67
N GLU A 36 2.45 -8.26 -19.19
CA GLU A 36 2.74 -9.28 -20.19
C GLU A 36 2.42 -10.70 -19.68
N GLY A 37 2.68 -10.93 -18.39
CA GLY A 37 2.30 -12.15 -17.69
C GLY A 37 0.80 -12.26 -17.39
N GLY A 38 -0.03 -11.31 -17.82
CA GLY A 38 -1.49 -11.34 -17.71
C GLY A 38 -2.03 -11.05 -16.31
N ILE A 39 -1.31 -10.26 -15.50
CA ILE A 39 -1.81 -9.71 -14.24
C ILE A 39 -2.47 -8.35 -14.53
N ALA A 40 -3.75 -8.21 -14.17
CA ALA A 40 -4.50 -6.97 -14.34
C ALA A 40 -4.08 -5.94 -13.28
N LEU A 41 -3.35 -4.93 -13.72
CA LEU A 41 -2.92 -3.80 -12.90
C LEU A 41 -3.76 -2.57 -13.21
N LYS A 42 -4.01 -1.74 -12.19
CA LYS A 42 -4.55 -0.40 -12.37
C LYS A 42 -3.64 0.41 -13.30
N SER A 43 -4.22 1.37 -14.00
CA SER A 43 -3.50 2.24 -14.95
C SER A 43 -2.45 3.16 -14.31
N ASN A 44 -2.47 3.35 -12.99
CA ASN A 44 -1.48 4.12 -12.25
C ASN A 44 -1.06 3.35 -10.98
N ALA A 45 0.07 3.72 -10.41
CA ALA A 45 0.50 3.22 -9.11
C ALA A 45 -0.56 3.53 -8.05
N ASP A 46 -0.74 2.59 -7.11
CA ASP A 46 -1.68 2.73 -5.99
C ASP A 46 -1.14 3.76 -5.00
N HIS A 47 0.12 3.60 -4.58
CA HIS A 47 0.77 4.59 -3.71
C HIS A 47 2.30 4.61 -3.80
N TYR A 48 2.90 5.68 -3.26
CA TYR A 48 4.34 5.78 -3.00
C TYR A 48 4.60 5.85 -1.50
N ALA A 49 5.57 5.10 -0.99
CA ALA A 49 6.06 5.28 0.37
C ALA A 49 7.35 6.09 0.35
N ILE A 50 7.31 7.31 0.89
CA ILE A 50 8.43 8.25 0.91
C ILE A 50 8.92 8.42 2.34
N PHE A 51 10.14 7.94 2.59
CA PHE A 51 10.81 8.05 3.87
C PHE A 51 11.49 9.41 3.98
N VAL A 52 11.29 10.09 5.11
CA VAL A 52 11.73 11.47 5.29
C VAL A 52 11.85 11.85 6.76
N ASP A 53 12.83 12.69 7.07
CA ASP A 53 12.87 13.44 8.33
C ASP A 53 13.51 14.84 8.13
N PRO A 54 12.88 15.96 8.51
CA PRO A 54 11.55 16.07 9.10
C PRO A 54 10.43 15.90 8.06
N PRO A 55 9.23 15.42 8.45
CA PRO A 55 8.11 15.12 7.53
C PRO A 55 7.69 16.26 6.60
N ARG A 56 7.88 17.51 7.04
CA ARG A 56 7.53 18.72 6.27
C ARG A 56 8.22 18.81 4.92
N LEU A 57 9.39 18.19 4.75
CA LEU A 57 10.13 18.18 3.48
C LEU A 57 9.37 17.49 2.35
N VAL A 58 8.43 16.60 2.67
CA VAL A 58 7.55 15.93 1.70
C VAL A 58 6.11 16.43 1.84
N ALA A 59 5.62 16.59 3.08
CA ALA A 59 4.24 16.96 3.33
C ALA A 59 3.85 18.34 2.75
N GLU A 60 4.70 19.36 2.90
CA GLU A 60 4.40 20.69 2.36
C GLU A 60 4.34 20.71 0.82
N PRO A 61 5.31 20.13 0.08
CA PRO A 61 5.19 19.97 -1.36
C PRO A 61 3.94 19.21 -1.82
N LEU A 62 3.59 18.11 -1.16
CA LEU A 62 2.40 17.34 -1.51
C LEU A 62 1.11 18.17 -1.40
N LYS A 63 1.00 19.04 -0.38
CA LYS A 63 -0.12 20.00 -0.29
C LYS A 63 -0.18 20.93 -1.50
N ARG A 64 0.97 21.41 -1.98
CA ARG A 64 1.03 22.28 -3.18
C ARG A 64 0.62 21.54 -4.46
N VAL A 65 0.87 20.24 -4.55
CA VAL A 65 0.36 19.39 -5.64
C VAL A 65 -1.16 19.20 -5.55
N GLY A 66 -1.72 19.27 -4.34
CA GLY A 66 -3.16 19.14 -4.08
C GLY A 66 -3.54 17.91 -3.25
N TYR A 67 -2.58 17.25 -2.60
CA TYR A 67 -2.86 16.15 -1.68
C TYR A 67 -3.48 16.66 -0.38
N VAL A 68 -4.43 15.89 0.15
CA VAL A 68 -4.98 16.04 1.49
C VAL A 68 -4.21 15.10 2.42
N LEU A 69 -3.40 15.66 3.31
CA LEU A 69 -2.73 14.90 4.38
C LEU A 69 -3.70 14.60 5.52
N GLY A 70 -3.54 13.44 6.15
CA GLY A 70 -4.48 12.95 7.17
C GLY A 70 -5.83 12.58 6.56
N TYR A 71 -5.87 12.25 5.26
CA TYR A 71 -7.10 11.75 4.60
C TYR A 71 -7.65 10.54 5.36
N ASP A 72 -6.73 9.67 5.75
CA ASP A 72 -6.94 8.77 6.85
C ASP A 72 -6.42 9.46 8.12
N SER A 73 -7.28 9.66 9.12
CA SER A 73 -6.89 10.27 10.39
C SER A 73 -5.97 9.40 11.23
N ARG A 74 -5.74 8.15 10.80
CA ARG A 74 -4.85 7.19 11.47
C ARG A 74 -3.39 7.41 11.07
N CYS A 75 -2.53 7.44 12.07
CA CYS A 75 -1.09 7.24 11.92
C CYS A 75 -0.80 5.75 12.00
N TYR A 76 -0.14 5.19 10.99
CA TYR A 76 0.15 3.75 10.98
C TYR A 76 1.57 3.52 11.49
N PRO A 77 1.75 2.98 12.71
CA PRO A 77 3.04 2.45 13.10
C PRO A 77 3.39 1.30 12.15
N SER A 78 4.61 1.31 11.65
CA SER A 78 5.11 0.27 10.76
C SER A 78 6.49 -0.16 11.25
N PRO A 79 6.62 -1.37 11.81
CA PRO A 79 7.91 -1.99 12.00
C PRO A 79 8.49 -2.27 10.60
N VAL A 80 9.53 -1.53 10.25
CA VAL A 80 10.29 -1.73 9.02
C VAL A 80 11.71 -2.08 9.44
N ASP A 81 12.14 -3.28 9.07
CA ASP A 81 13.48 -3.80 9.39
C ASP A 81 13.83 -3.73 10.89
N GLY A 82 12.84 -3.95 11.76
CA GLY A 82 12.99 -3.92 13.22
C GLY A 82 12.94 -2.52 13.85
N CYS A 83 12.71 -1.47 13.06
CA CYS A 83 12.57 -0.09 13.55
C CYS A 83 11.13 0.40 13.42
N ASP A 84 10.70 1.27 14.34
CA ASP A 84 9.34 1.85 14.33
C ASP A 84 9.30 3.15 13.51
N TYR A 85 8.40 3.19 12.53
CA TYR A 85 8.10 4.38 11.72
C TYR A 85 6.63 4.75 11.80
N ILE A 86 6.31 6.02 11.55
CA ILE A 86 4.94 6.52 11.39
C ILE A 86 4.68 6.81 9.91
N ASN A 87 3.57 6.27 9.38
CA ASN A 87 3.06 6.66 8.07
C ASN A 87 1.94 7.69 8.23
N VAL A 88 2.11 8.85 7.61
CA VAL A 88 1.05 9.85 7.43
C VAL A 88 0.49 9.73 6.03
N ALA A 89 -0.79 9.39 5.91
CA ALA A 89 -1.46 9.24 4.63
C ALA A 89 -1.77 10.58 3.96
N ALA A 90 -1.45 10.66 2.67
CA ALA A 90 -1.82 11.76 1.80
C ALA A 90 -2.58 11.21 0.59
N SER A 91 -3.73 11.78 0.27
CA SER A 91 -4.55 11.33 -0.87
C SER A 91 -4.94 12.48 -1.79
N LEU A 92 -4.99 12.23 -3.10
CA LEU A 92 -5.56 13.16 -4.06
C LEU A 92 -7.09 13.04 -4.10
N PRO A 93 -7.86 14.14 -3.97
CA PRO A 93 -9.29 14.14 -4.23
C PRO A 93 -9.59 13.64 -5.64
N ARG A 94 -10.66 12.86 -5.88
CA ARG A 94 -10.98 12.22 -7.19
C ARG A 94 -10.98 13.17 -8.39
N SER A 95 -11.32 14.44 -8.19
CA SER A 95 -11.34 15.49 -9.23
C SER A 95 -9.99 16.16 -9.49
N SER A 96 -8.92 15.75 -8.81
CA SER A 96 -7.61 16.41 -8.94
C SER A 96 -6.99 16.24 -10.33
N ALA A 97 -6.65 17.36 -10.95
CA ALA A 97 -5.88 17.42 -12.20
C ALA A 97 -4.44 16.90 -12.06
N ALA A 98 -3.93 16.67 -10.84
CA ALA A 98 -2.60 16.10 -10.64
C ALA A 98 -2.49 14.67 -11.19
N ARG A 99 -3.59 13.90 -11.23
CA ARG A 99 -3.63 12.58 -11.88
C ARG A 99 -3.29 12.67 -13.37
N GLU A 100 -3.78 13.70 -14.05
CA GLU A 100 -3.48 13.92 -15.46
C GLU A 100 -2.00 14.21 -15.68
N ARG A 101 -1.27 14.70 -14.67
CA ARG A 101 0.19 14.90 -14.70
C ARG A 101 1.00 13.69 -14.26
N GLY A 102 0.34 12.58 -13.91
CA GLY A 102 0.96 11.30 -13.56
C GLY A 102 1.04 11.00 -12.06
N TRP A 103 0.59 11.90 -11.18
CA TRP A 103 0.61 11.66 -9.73
C TRP A 103 -0.32 10.52 -9.34
N CYS A 104 0.14 9.64 -8.44
CA CYS A 104 -0.65 8.53 -7.89
C CYS A 104 -1.73 9.01 -6.91
N ASP A 105 -2.67 8.13 -6.59
CA ASP A 105 -3.78 8.48 -5.69
C ASP A 105 -3.31 8.73 -4.26
N HIS A 106 -2.30 8.00 -3.81
CA HIS A 106 -1.90 7.98 -2.41
C HIS A 106 -0.38 8.11 -2.22
N VAL A 107 0.04 8.81 -1.17
CA VAL A 107 1.44 8.87 -0.73
C VAL A 107 1.50 8.63 0.77
N ALA A 108 2.38 7.73 1.20
CA ALA A 108 2.75 7.56 2.59
C ALA A 108 3.95 8.47 2.87
N VAL A 109 3.78 9.47 3.72
CA VAL A 109 4.90 10.24 4.28
C VAL A 109 5.37 9.48 5.52
N VAL A 110 6.49 8.80 5.40
CA VAL A 110 7.01 7.87 6.41
C VAL A 110 8.16 8.54 7.16
N HIS A 111 8.08 8.61 8.47
CA HIS A 111 9.12 9.22 9.28
C HIS A 111 9.47 8.36 10.50
N PRO A 112 10.72 8.42 10.98
CA PRO A 112 11.15 7.64 12.13
C PRO A 112 10.42 8.10 13.40
N VAL A 113 10.16 7.15 14.31
CA VAL A 113 9.62 7.44 15.64
C VAL A 113 10.71 7.91 16.60
N ASP A 114 11.91 7.32 16.49
CA ASP A 114 13.04 7.54 17.39
C ASP A 114 14.38 7.65 16.65
N GLY A 115 15.46 7.85 17.41
CA GLY A 115 16.81 7.98 16.88
C GLY A 115 17.31 6.71 16.17
N ALA A 116 16.92 5.52 16.64
CA ALA A 116 17.33 4.26 16.03
C ALA A 116 16.70 4.08 14.64
N ALA A 117 15.40 4.39 14.52
CA ALA A 117 14.71 4.40 13.23
C ALA A 117 15.29 5.47 12.29
N TYR A 118 15.66 6.65 12.81
CA TYR A 118 16.31 7.68 12.01
C TYR A 118 17.67 7.22 11.48
N GLU A 119 18.52 6.65 12.35
CA GLU A 119 19.83 6.13 11.95
C GLU A 119 19.70 5.03 10.90
N HIS A 120 18.80 4.07 11.13
CA HIS A 120 18.51 3.00 10.17
C HIS A 120 18.08 3.58 8.81
N MET A 121 17.17 4.56 8.81
CA MET A 121 16.70 5.23 7.60
C MET A 121 17.85 5.85 6.80
N ILE A 122 18.73 6.61 7.46
CA ILE A 122 19.84 7.31 6.80
C ILE A 122 20.94 6.34 6.33
N GLN A 123 21.21 5.27 7.08
CA GLN A 123 22.22 4.26 6.75
C GLN A 123 21.95 3.51 5.44
N GLN A 124 20.71 3.53 4.93
CA GLN A 124 20.38 2.95 3.63
C GLN A 124 21.05 3.68 2.45
N GLY A 125 21.55 4.90 2.66
CA GLY A 125 22.33 5.63 1.65
C GLY A 125 21.52 6.27 0.52
N TYR A 126 20.18 6.17 0.54
CA TYR A 126 19.29 6.75 -0.49
C TYR A 126 19.11 8.27 -0.36
N GLY A 127 19.61 8.87 0.70
CA GLY A 127 19.42 10.28 1.03
C GLY A 127 18.15 10.51 1.85
N ASN A 128 17.69 11.76 1.87
CA ASN A 128 16.53 12.19 2.64
C ASN A 128 15.92 13.44 1.97
N PRO A 129 14.66 13.39 1.50
CA PRO A 129 13.77 12.22 1.44
C PRO A 129 14.20 11.16 0.40
N PHE A 130 13.67 9.94 0.52
CA PHE A 130 13.79 8.89 -0.50
C PHE A 130 12.49 8.10 -0.69
N ILE A 131 12.24 7.58 -1.90
CA ILE A 131 11.15 6.63 -2.15
C ILE A 131 11.64 5.25 -1.69
N HIS A 132 10.98 4.69 -0.69
CA HIS A 132 11.26 3.34 -0.20
C HIS A 132 10.67 2.30 -1.14
N HIS A 133 9.40 2.44 -1.51
CA HIS A 133 8.73 1.52 -2.43
C HIS A 133 7.62 2.22 -3.22
N ILE A 134 7.30 1.63 -4.38
CA ILE A 134 6.13 1.97 -5.18
C ILE A 134 5.19 0.77 -5.17
N THR A 135 3.91 1.02 -4.94
CA THR A 135 2.88 -0.02 -4.88
C THR A 135 2.05 -0.02 -6.15
N TRP A 136 1.93 -1.18 -6.77
CA TRP A 136 1.04 -1.42 -7.90
C TRP A 136 -0.33 -1.87 -7.42
N GLY A 137 -1.38 -1.21 -7.92
CA GLY A 137 -2.74 -1.61 -7.65
C GLY A 137 -3.14 -2.79 -8.53
N ILE A 138 -3.61 -3.88 -7.94
CA ILE A 138 -4.29 -4.97 -8.65
C ILE A 138 -5.73 -4.53 -8.92
N GLU A 139 -6.22 -4.76 -10.13
CA GLU A 139 -7.64 -4.57 -10.43
C GLU A 139 -8.47 -5.65 -9.72
N PRO A 140 -9.49 -5.29 -8.93
CA PRO A 140 -10.35 -6.28 -8.32
C PRO A 140 -11.10 -7.07 -9.40
N PRO A 141 -11.30 -8.39 -9.22
CA PRO A 141 -12.10 -9.18 -10.15
C PRO A 141 -13.51 -8.60 -10.24
N THR A 142 -14.07 -8.57 -11.45
CA THR A 142 -15.48 -8.22 -11.62
C THR A 142 -16.32 -9.33 -11.02
N SER A 143 -17.00 -9.04 -9.91
CA SER A 143 -17.86 -9.99 -9.23
C SER A 143 -19.23 -9.37 -9.01
N GLY A 144 -20.28 -10.16 -9.28
CA GLY A 144 -21.65 -9.83 -8.91
C GLY A 144 -21.99 -10.24 -7.47
N CYS A 145 -21.04 -10.85 -6.75
CA CYS A 145 -21.21 -11.29 -5.37
C CYS A 145 -21.10 -10.11 -4.40
N ASP A 146 -21.77 -10.22 -3.26
CA ASP A 146 -21.64 -9.30 -2.13
C ASP A 146 -21.05 -10.01 -0.90
N GLY A 147 -20.63 -9.19 0.08
CA GLY A 147 -20.23 -9.64 1.42
C GLY A 147 -19.20 -10.77 1.46
N PHE A 148 -19.64 -11.93 1.94
CA PHE A 148 -18.78 -13.08 2.27
C PHE A 148 -18.26 -13.81 1.02
N GLU A 149 -19.09 -13.96 -0.01
CA GLU A 149 -18.68 -14.56 -1.27
C GLU A 149 -17.62 -13.70 -1.97
N LEU A 150 -17.82 -12.37 -1.96
CA LEU A 150 -16.83 -11.43 -2.47
C LEU A 150 -15.49 -11.58 -1.74
N ALA A 151 -15.50 -11.73 -0.42
CA ALA A 151 -14.26 -11.94 0.35
C ALA A 151 -13.49 -13.18 -0.14
N GLY A 152 -14.19 -14.29 -0.36
CA GLY A 152 -13.57 -15.51 -0.89
C GLY A 152 -12.95 -15.30 -2.28
N VAL A 153 -13.69 -14.64 -3.18
CA VAL A 153 -13.18 -14.31 -4.52
C VAL A 153 -11.92 -13.45 -4.44
N LEU A 154 -11.90 -12.41 -3.59
CA LEU A 154 -10.75 -11.52 -3.44
C LEU A 154 -9.52 -12.24 -2.86
N VAL A 155 -9.70 -13.02 -1.80
CA VAL A 155 -8.62 -13.77 -1.15
C VAL A 155 -8.02 -14.78 -2.12
N SER A 156 -8.84 -15.61 -2.75
CA SER A 156 -8.36 -16.59 -3.72
C SER A 156 -7.69 -15.95 -4.93
N THR A 157 -8.20 -14.80 -5.40
CA THR A 157 -7.56 -14.03 -6.48
C THR A 157 -6.17 -13.59 -6.07
N MET A 158 -6.00 -13.02 -4.88
CA MET A 158 -4.69 -12.54 -4.42
C MET A 158 -3.69 -13.66 -4.15
N VAL A 159 -4.14 -14.84 -3.71
CA VAL A 159 -3.30 -16.04 -3.63
C VAL A 159 -2.80 -16.45 -5.02
N GLN A 160 -3.69 -16.48 -6.01
CA GLN A 160 -3.32 -16.82 -7.39
C GLN A 160 -2.38 -15.78 -8.01
N VAL A 161 -2.66 -14.49 -7.80
CA VAL A 161 -1.80 -13.40 -8.25
C VAL A 161 -0.41 -13.52 -7.62
N ARG A 162 -0.31 -13.77 -6.30
CA ARG A 162 0.98 -13.95 -5.62
C ARG A 162 1.79 -15.09 -6.22
N ARG A 163 1.16 -16.25 -6.47
CA ARG A 163 1.83 -17.40 -7.13
C ARG A 163 2.30 -17.05 -8.53
N ARG A 164 1.44 -16.46 -9.37
CA ARG A 164 1.80 -16.05 -10.73
C ARG A 164 2.91 -15.01 -10.77
N VAL A 165 2.90 -14.05 -9.83
CA VAL A 165 3.97 -13.05 -9.69
C VAL A 165 5.30 -13.72 -9.36
N SER A 166 5.28 -14.76 -8.51
CA SER A 166 6.47 -15.58 -8.23
C SER A 166 7.03 -16.21 -9.51
N ASP A 167 6.15 -16.77 -10.34
CA ASP A 167 6.54 -17.41 -11.60
C ASP A 167 7.04 -16.39 -12.63
N ILE A 168 6.37 -15.25 -12.77
CA ILE A 168 6.74 -14.22 -13.76
C ILE A 168 8.09 -13.58 -13.41
N LEU A 169 8.29 -13.24 -12.14
CA LEU A 169 9.49 -12.51 -11.69
C LEU A 169 10.60 -13.45 -11.23
N GLN A 170 10.32 -14.75 -11.16
CA GLN A 170 11.23 -15.78 -10.65
C GLN A 170 11.75 -15.40 -9.26
N ALA A 171 10.82 -15.02 -8.38
CA ALA A 171 11.11 -14.37 -7.10
C ALA A 171 10.08 -14.76 -6.05
N ASN A 172 10.54 -15.10 -4.85
CA ASN A 172 9.62 -15.40 -3.75
C ASN A 172 8.95 -14.10 -3.28
N PRO A 173 7.62 -13.98 -3.39
CA PRO A 173 6.91 -12.83 -2.85
C PRO A 173 6.89 -12.91 -1.32
N GLY A 174 6.84 -11.75 -0.66
CA GLY A 174 6.68 -11.66 0.79
C GLY A 174 5.34 -12.21 1.28
N THR A 175 5.14 -12.14 2.59
CA THR A 175 3.89 -12.57 3.26
C THR A 175 2.68 -11.88 2.64
N LEU A 176 1.64 -12.67 2.34
CA LEU A 176 0.34 -12.17 1.90
C LEU A 176 -0.43 -11.63 3.09
N ILE A 177 -0.61 -10.32 3.14
CA ILE A 177 -1.41 -9.68 4.18
C ILE A 177 -2.85 -9.57 3.70
N LEU A 178 -3.79 -10.02 4.54
CA LEU A 178 -5.22 -10.09 4.27
C LEU A 178 -5.95 -9.26 5.33
N ALA A 179 -6.20 -7.99 5.07
CA ALA A 179 -7.04 -7.16 5.93
C ALA A 179 -8.50 -7.21 5.44
N LEU A 180 -9.36 -7.88 6.20
CA LEU A 180 -10.77 -8.15 5.85
C LEU A 180 -11.74 -7.49 6.85
N PRO A 181 -12.97 -7.11 6.45
CA PRO A 181 -13.95 -6.56 7.38
C PRO A 181 -14.25 -7.50 8.55
N GLN A 182 -14.54 -6.93 9.72
CA GLN A 182 -14.86 -7.72 10.92
C GLN A 182 -16.06 -8.65 10.69
N GLU A 183 -17.05 -8.19 9.94
CA GLU A 183 -18.26 -8.94 9.62
C GLU A 183 -17.94 -10.23 8.86
N ILE A 184 -16.90 -10.22 8.03
CA ILE A 184 -16.44 -11.41 7.29
C ILE A 184 -15.71 -12.37 8.23
N THR A 185 -14.74 -11.88 8.98
CA THR A 185 -13.93 -12.71 9.90
C THR A 185 -14.75 -13.31 11.04
N SER A 186 -15.84 -12.64 11.44
CA SER A 186 -16.77 -13.11 12.48
C SER A 186 -17.92 -13.98 11.95
N SER A 187 -18.00 -14.18 10.62
CA SER A 187 -19.09 -14.96 10.02
C SER A 187 -19.02 -16.44 10.37
N LYS A 188 -20.19 -17.06 10.56
CA LYS A 188 -20.29 -18.50 10.77
C LYS A 188 -19.74 -19.24 9.55
N GLY A 189 -18.81 -20.16 9.77
CA GLY A 189 -18.15 -20.91 8.69
C GLY A 189 -16.90 -20.25 8.12
N PHE A 190 -16.53 -19.04 8.58
CA PHE A 190 -15.31 -18.36 8.12
C PHE A 190 -14.08 -19.27 8.16
N ASN A 191 -13.80 -19.95 9.26
CA ASN A 191 -12.62 -20.80 9.38
C ASN A 191 -12.56 -21.95 8.35
N GLU A 192 -13.71 -22.49 7.95
CA GLU A 192 -13.76 -23.56 6.95
C GLU A 192 -13.59 -23.00 5.54
N CYS A 193 -14.37 -21.96 5.20
CA CYS A 193 -14.29 -21.31 3.89
C CYS A 193 -12.91 -20.66 3.68
N PHE A 194 -12.34 -20.02 4.70
CA PHE A 194 -11.04 -19.36 4.62
C PHE A 194 -9.92 -20.34 4.27
N ARG A 195 -9.95 -21.57 4.80
CA ARG A 195 -9.00 -22.63 4.40
C ARG A 195 -9.13 -22.99 2.92
N GLN A 196 -10.35 -22.97 2.38
CA GLN A 196 -10.57 -23.17 0.94
C GLN A 196 -10.05 -21.98 0.13
N TRP A 197 -10.24 -20.75 0.64
CA TRP A 197 -9.82 -19.54 -0.06
C TRP A 197 -8.30 -19.39 -0.16
N ILE A 198 -7.59 -19.69 0.92
CA ILE A 198 -6.11 -19.67 0.98
C ILE A 198 -5.47 -20.87 0.28
N GLY A 199 -6.22 -21.96 0.12
CA GLY A 199 -5.77 -23.19 -0.55
C GLY A 199 -4.52 -23.78 0.12
N ASP A 200 -3.53 -24.17 -0.68
CA ASP A 200 -2.27 -24.75 -0.18
C ASP A 200 -1.24 -23.70 0.29
N THR A 201 -1.65 -22.46 0.54
CA THR A 201 -0.70 -21.41 0.98
C THR A 201 -0.26 -21.69 2.42
N PRO A 202 1.05 -21.81 2.71
CA PRO A 202 1.55 -22.12 4.04
C PRO A 202 1.11 -21.07 5.10
N PRO A 203 0.85 -21.48 6.36
CA PRO A 203 0.43 -20.56 7.43
C PRO A 203 1.42 -19.43 7.76
N ASP A 204 2.71 -19.59 7.45
CA ASP A 204 3.76 -18.59 7.63
C ASP A 204 3.90 -17.64 6.42
N GLU A 205 3.20 -17.93 5.32
CA GLU A 205 3.19 -17.10 4.11
C GLU A 205 1.99 -16.16 4.00
N PHE A 206 1.08 -16.15 4.98
CA PHE A 206 0.00 -15.18 5.05
C PHE A 206 -0.26 -14.67 6.48
N GLU A 207 -0.84 -13.47 6.56
CA GLU A 207 -1.28 -12.87 7.82
C GLU A 207 -2.71 -12.35 7.64
N LEU A 208 -3.62 -12.75 8.53
CA LEU A 208 -4.99 -12.27 8.55
C LEU A 208 -5.14 -11.15 9.59
N GLN A 209 -5.68 -10.02 9.17
CA GLN A 209 -5.97 -8.87 10.04
C GLN A 209 -7.43 -8.43 9.88
N ILE A 210 -7.97 -7.81 10.94
CA ILE A 210 -9.27 -7.16 10.87
C ILE A 210 -9.05 -5.76 10.28
N MET A 211 -9.80 -5.46 9.23
CA MET A 211 -9.76 -4.19 8.54
C MET A 211 -10.51 -3.12 9.31
N GLU A 212 -9.86 -1.99 9.53
CA GLU A 212 -10.47 -0.82 10.17
C GLU A 212 -10.88 0.21 9.09
N GLY A 213 -12.07 0.78 9.21
CA GLY A 213 -12.59 1.71 8.19
C GLY A 213 -13.26 1.04 6.98
N GLY A 214 -13.54 -0.26 7.08
CA GLY A 214 -14.34 -1.04 6.12
C GLY A 214 -13.58 -1.43 4.85
N GLY A 215 -14.23 -2.28 4.04
CA GLY A 215 -13.70 -2.77 2.77
C GLY A 215 -12.54 -3.77 2.93
N TYR A 216 -11.74 -3.91 1.88
CA TYR A 216 -10.70 -4.93 1.75
C TYR A 216 -9.37 -4.29 1.38
N LEU A 217 -8.28 -4.72 2.03
CA LEU A 217 -6.90 -4.44 1.65
C LEU A 217 -6.09 -5.74 1.71
N LEU A 218 -5.69 -6.22 0.53
CA LEU A 218 -4.88 -7.43 0.40
C LEU A 218 -3.57 -7.04 -0.29
N GLN A 219 -2.41 -7.38 0.27
CA GLN A 219 -1.14 -6.92 -0.28
C GLN A 219 0.05 -7.84 0.03
N PHE A 220 1.11 -7.75 -0.76
CA PHE A 220 2.39 -8.40 -0.51
C PHE A 220 3.55 -7.68 -1.24
N PHE A 221 4.76 -7.82 -0.71
CA PHE A 221 5.97 -7.29 -1.33
C PHE A 221 6.58 -8.25 -2.36
N VAL A 222 7.26 -7.69 -3.35
CA VAL A 222 8.17 -8.39 -4.25
C VAL A 222 9.52 -7.68 -4.21
N LEU A 223 10.56 -8.41 -3.81
CA LEU A 223 11.89 -7.83 -3.55
C LEU A 223 12.88 -7.98 -4.72
N LYS A 224 12.60 -8.86 -5.69
CA LYS A 224 13.45 -9.06 -6.87
C LYS A 224 13.00 -8.10 -7.98
N GLY A 225 13.87 -7.16 -8.33
CA GLY A 225 13.57 -6.07 -9.28
C GLY A 225 13.24 -4.73 -8.63
N GLY A 226 13.38 -4.61 -7.31
CA GLY A 226 13.15 -3.38 -6.56
C GLY A 226 12.39 -3.64 -5.26
N ARG A 227 12.14 -2.56 -4.50
CA ARG A 227 11.18 -2.57 -3.38
C ARG A 227 9.80 -2.28 -3.96
N ILE A 228 9.12 -3.28 -4.48
CA ILE A 228 7.78 -3.16 -5.07
C ILE A 228 6.77 -3.86 -4.17
N GLU A 229 5.60 -3.26 -4.03
CA GLU A 229 4.45 -3.89 -3.38
C GLU A 229 3.31 -4.04 -4.38
N LEU A 230 2.49 -5.07 -4.22
CA LEU A 230 1.25 -5.26 -4.95
C LEU A 230 0.09 -5.22 -3.96
N ALA A 231 -0.93 -4.41 -4.25
CA ALA A 231 -2.06 -4.23 -3.36
C ALA A 231 -3.39 -4.26 -4.13
N LEU A 232 -4.38 -4.99 -3.60
CA LEU A 232 -5.77 -4.94 -4.01
C LEU A 232 -6.55 -4.18 -2.93
N ARG A 233 -7.22 -3.10 -3.34
CA ARG A 233 -8.15 -2.34 -2.49
C ARG A 233 -9.54 -2.36 -3.07
N LEU A 234 -10.54 -2.60 -2.22
CA LEU A 234 -11.94 -2.48 -2.59
C LEU A 234 -12.77 -1.92 -1.44
N GLY A 235 -13.47 -0.81 -1.69
CA GLY A 235 -14.45 -0.26 -0.74
C GLY A 235 -13.86 0.23 0.59
N THR A 236 -12.57 0.56 0.63
CA THR A 236 -11.88 1.01 1.86
C THR A 236 -11.35 2.43 1.75
N ASN A 237 -11.36 3.14 2.88
CA ASN A 237 -10.65 4.41 3.04
C ASN A 237 -9.27 4.24 3.69
N GLN A 238 -8.94 3.04 4.17
CA GLN A 238 -7.64 2.74 4.75
C GLN A 238 -6.58 2.72 3.64
N THR A 239 -5.56 3.55 3.82
CA THR A 239 -4.52 3.74 2.80
C THR A 239 -3.33 2.81 3.02
N PHE A 240 -3.02 2.42 4.25
CA PHE A 240 -1.90 1.52 4.54
C PHE A 240 -2.29 0.46 5.56
N ASN A 241 -1.56 -0.65 5.61
CA ASN A 241 -1.84 -1.68 6.59
C ASN A 241 -1.10 -1.41 7.92
N PRO A 242 -1.79 -1.25 9.06
CA PRO A 242 -1.13 -1.11 10.36
C PRO A 242 -0.60 -2.47 10.80
N LYS A 243 0.71 -2.69 10.65
CA LYS A 243 1.36 -3.71 11.46
C LYS A 243 1.64 -3.07 12.82
N SER A 244 0.65 -3.11 13.73
CA SER A 244 0.66 -2.67 15.15
C SER A 244 -0.44 -1.65 15.50
N VAL A 245 -1.72 -2.00 15.35
CA VAL A 245 -2.81 -1.23 16.01
C VAL A 245 -2.66 -1.25 17.55
N HIS A 246 -1.92 -2.21 18.11
CA HIS A 246 -1.77 -2.36 19.56
C HIS A 246 -0.84 -1.36 20.26
N LYS A 247 -0.19 -0.43 19.53
CA LYS A 247 0.75 0.56 20.12
C LYS A 247 0.17 1.96 20.28
N ILE A 248 -0.97 2.29 19.66
CA ILE A 248 -1.69 3.52 20.00
C ILE A 248 -2.43 3.22 21.29
N SER A 249 -2.01 3.84 22.39
CA SER A 249 -2.57 3.55 23.70
C SER A 249 -4.09 3.70 23.65
N LYS A 250 -4.81 2.88 24.42
CA LYS A 250 -6.26 2.99 24.60
C LYS A 250 -6.68 4.39 25.08
N ASP A 251 -5.72 5.16 25.61
CA ASP A 251 -5.88 6.52 26.11
C ASP A 251 -5.68 7.60 25.00
N GLU A 252 -5.00 7.30 23.89
CA GLU A 252 -4.91 8.17 22.69
C GLU A 252 -6.11 8.02 21.73
N LEU A 253 -6.91 6.95 21.90
CA LEU A 253 -8.25 6.83 21.31
C LEU A 253 -9.30 7.72 22.00
N SER A 254 -8.90 8.56 22.96
CA SER A 254 -9.78 9.50 23.66
C SER A 254 -10.21 10.72 22.84
N VAL A 255 -9.64 10.89 21.64
CA VAL A 255 -10.18 11.80 20.62
C VAL A 255 -11.09 11.02 19.69
N ASP A 256 -12.37 11.39 19.67
CA ASP A 256 -13.37 10.93 18.70
C ASP A 256 -12.76 11.02 17.29
N GLN A 257 -12.43 9.86 16.71
CA GLN A 257 -11.81 9.75 15.39
C GLN A 257 -12.78 10.13 14.25
N GLY A 258 -14.06 10.39 14.57
CA GLY A 258 -15.06 10.90 13.66
C GLY A 258 -15.46 9.90 12.57
N HIS A 259 -16.75 9.83 12.25
CA HIS A 259 -17.18 9.18 11.01
C HIS A 259 -16.74 10.05 9.82
N ALA A 260 -16.00 9.46 8.88
CA ALA A 260 -15.72 10.08 7.58
C ALA A 260 -17.04 10.61 7.00
N ARG A 261 -17.18 11.94 6.90
CA ARG A 261 -18.37 12.56 6.33
C ARG A 261 -18.49 12.10 4.88
N ARG A 262 -19.60 11.43 4.57
CA ARG A 262 -19.99 11.02 3.22
C ARG A 262 -20.21 12.24 2.32
#